data_AF-A0A6H5H013-F1
#
_entry.id   AF-A0A6H5H013-F1
#
_cell.length_a   1.000
_cell.length_b   1.000
_cell.length_c   1.000
_cell.angle_alpha   90.00
_cell.angle_beta   90.00
_cell.angle_gamma   90.00
#
_symmetry.space_group_name_H-M   'P 1'
#
loop_
_entity.id
_entity.type
_entity.pdbx_description
1 polymer ?
#
loop_
_entity_poly.entity_id
_entity_poly.type
_entity_poly.pdbx_seq_one_letter_code
_entity_poly.pdbx_strand_id
1 'polypeptide(L)'
;MRQYRDPESRELKKLSAHQFMEVWGHYDKDGNGYIEGTELDGFLREFVSSANPENVGPEAVSDAMLEELKACFLEAYDDNNDGKIDIRELAQLLPMEENFLLLFRFDNPLESSVEFMKIWREYDSDGSGYIEADELKNFLRDLLKEAKINDVSEDKLIEYTDTMLQVFDANKDGRLQLSEMAKLLPVKENFLTRQVFKGATKLTKDDIEKVFSLYDRDNNGTIENEELRGFLKDLLELVKKDYDAQDLAEFEETILRGVDYNQDGKINKKELTMILLALAKHTQEEEEGAGSG
;
A
#
# COMPACT_ATOMS: atom_id res chain seq x y z
N MET A 1 -1.51 17.96 -12.99
CA MET A 1 -2.54 18.84 -12.38
C MET A 1 -3.37 19.79 -13.31
N ARG A 2 -2.97 20.07 -14.58
CA ARG A 2 -3.67 21.05 -15.47
C ARG A 2 -5.16 20.77 -15.77
N GLN A 3 -5.59 19.51 -15.68
CA GLN A 3 -6.97 19.11 -16.02
C GLN A 3 -7.97 19.27 -14.86
N TYR A 4 -7.48 19.58 -13.66
CA TYR A 4 -8.26 19.60 -12.42
C TYR A 4 -8.62 21.01 -11.94
N ARG A 5 -8.74 21.97 -12.87
CA ARG A 5 -9.10 23.35 -12.54
C ARG A 5 -10.41 23.76 -13.18
N ASP A 6 -11.20 24.52 -12.44
CA ASP A 6 -12.39 25.14 -13.01
C ASP A 6 -11.94 26.30 -13.93
N PRO A 7 -12.39 26.35 -15.19
CA PRO A 7 -11.97 27.38 -16.15
C PRO A 7 -12.35 28.80 -15.73
N GLU A 8 -13.38 28.97 -14.89
CA GLU A 8 -13.93 30.27 -14.51
C GLU A 8 -13.51 30.71 -13.10
N SER A 9 -13.52 29.82 -12.11
CA SER A 9 -13.27 30.23 -10.71
C SER A 9 -11.80 30.28 -10.31
N ARG A 10 -10.89 29.67 -11.08
CA ARG A 10 -9.46 29.47 -10.73
C ARG A 10 -9.22 28.69 -9.43
N GLU A 11 -10.27 28.22 -8.76
CA GLU A 11 -10.19 27.26 -7.66
C GLU A 11 -9.78 25.90 -8.21
N LEU A 12 -9.08 25.12 -7.40
CA LEU A 12 -8.90 23.69 -7.69
C LEU A 12 -10.30 23.09 -7.76
N LYS A 13 -10.60 22.36 -8.84
CA LYS A 13 -11.77 21.46 -8.79
C LYS A 13 -11.54 20.57 -7.59
N LYS A 14 -12.59 20.31 -6.82
CA LYS A 14 -12.61 19.25 -5.83
C LYS A 14 -12.03 18.00 -6.51
N LEU A 15 -10.84 17.61 -6.09
CA LEU A 15 -10.20 16.38 -6.57
C LEU A 15 -11.08 15.23 -6.09
N SER A 16 -11.29 14.23 -6.94
CA SER A 16 -11.82 12.94 -6.48
C SER A 16 -10.74 12.17 -5.71
N ALA A 17 -11.11 11.24 -4.86
CA ALA A 17 -10.19 10.38 -4.10
C ALA A 17 -9.18 9.68 -5.01
N HIS A 18 -9.60 9.24 -6.21
CA HIS A 18 -8.73 8.58 -7.18
C HIS A 18 -7.63 9.51 -7.70
N GLN A 19 -8.01 10.70 -8.17
CA GLN A 19 -7.06 11.73 -8.61
C GLN A 19 -6.11 12.15 -7.49
N PHE A 20 -6.59 12.16 -6.25
CA PHE A 20 -5.76 12.42 -5.09
C PHE A 20 -4.75 11.31 -4.84
N MET A 21 -5.17 10.04 -4.91
CA MET A 21 -4.26 8.90 -4.71
C MET A 21 -3.24 8.74 -5.83
N GLU A 22 -3.61 9.05 -7.08
CA GLU A 22 -2.65 9.13 -8.18
C GLU A 22 -1.60 10.21 -7.92
N VAL A 23 -2.04 11.39 -7.46
CA VAL A 23 -1.16 12.49 -7.07
C VAL A 23 -0.30 12.07 -5.89
N TRP A 24 -0.88 11.50 -4.84
CA TRP A 24 -0.19 11.05 -3.64
C TRP A 24 0.90 10.02 -3.99
N GLY A 25 0.54 8.92 -4.66
CA GLY A 25 1.49 7.86 -5.02
C GLY A 25 2.55 8.28 -6.06
N HIS A 26 2.32 9.38 -6.79
CA HIS A 26 3.35 9.96 -7.66
C HIS A 26 4.44 10.70 -6.86
N TYR A 27 4.08 11.31 -5.72
CA TYR A 27 5.01 12.10 -4.92
C TYR A 27 5.56 11.35 -3.69
N ASP A 28 4.78 10.52 -3.02
CA ASP A 28 5.20 9.58 -1.97
C ASP A 28 5.93 8.38 -2.63
N LYS A 29 7.16 8.62 -3.11
CA LYS A 29 7.91 7.65 -3.93
C LYS A 29 8.51 6.54 -3.09
N ASP A 30 8.82 6.84 -1.84
CA ASP A 30 9.33 5.87 -0.88
C ASP A 30 8.20 5.13 -0.14
N GLY A 31 6.94 5.57 -0.30
CA GLY A 31 5.76 4.93 0.28
C GLY A 31 5.72 5.07 1.80
N ASN A 32 6.42 6.06 2.36
CA ASN A 32 6.53 6.24 3.80
C ASN A 32 5.29 6.90 4.41
N GLY A 33 4.34 7.35 3.58
CA GLY A 33 3.10 7.98 4.03
C GLY A 33 3.22 9.48 4.33
N TYR A 34 4.32 10.11 3.91
CA TYR A 34 4.59 11.53 4.00
C TYR A 34 5.09 12.06 2.66
N ILE A 35 4.72 13.29 2.31
CA ILE A 35 5.36 14.02 1.22
C ILE A 35 6.36 14.98 1.85
N GLU A 36 7.66 14.67 1.72
CA GLU A 36 8.72 15.43 2.38
C GLU A 36 9.93 15.74 1.48
N GLY A 37 10.75 16.72 1.90
CA GLY A 37 11.98 17.05 1.21
C GLY A 37 11.80 17.33 -0.29
N THR A 38 12.47 16.53 -1.13
CA THR A 38 12.41 16.65 -2.59
C THR A 38 11.08 16.26 -3.21
N GLU A 39 10.27 15.46 -2.50
CA GLU A 39 8.94 15.05 -2.94
C GLU A 39 7.96 16.22 -2.85
N LEU A 40 8.01 16.94 -1.73
CA LEU A 40 7.25 18.17 -1.53
C LEU A 40 7.67 19.25 -2.53
N ASP A 41 8.97 19.41 -2.78
CA ASP A 41 9.47 20.36 -3.77
C ASP A 41 8.95 20.03 -5.18
N GLY A 42 8.91 18.74 -5.53
CA GLY A 42 8.35 18.26 -6.80
C GLY A 42 6.85 18.52 -6.93
N PHE A 43 6.10 18.21 -5.87
CA PHE A 43 4.65 18.47 -5.79
C PHE A 43 4.34 19.95 -5.99
N LEU A 44 5.01 20.82 -5.25
CA LEU A 44 4.77 22.27 -5.29
C LEU A 44 5.15 22.88 -6.65
N ARG A 45 6.25 22.45 -7.27
CA ARG A 45 6.63 22.90 -8.62
C ARG A 45 5.57 22.55 -9.66
N GLU A 46 5.04 21.32 -9.62
CA GLU A 46 4.00 20.90 -10.55
C GLU A 46 2.65 21.58 -10.25
N PHE A 47 2.33 21.75 -8.97
CA PHE A 47 1.16 22.46 -8.50
C PHE A 47 1.14 23.91 -9.00
N VAL A 48 2.24 24.66 -8.85
CA VAL A 48 2.38 26.05 -9.36
C VAL A 48 2.32 26.11 -10.89
N SER A 49 3.02 25.19 -11.58
CA SER A 49 3.00 25.09 -13.05
C SER A 49 1.60 24.79 -13.60
N SER A 50 0.79 24.07 -12.82
CA SER A 50 -0.61 23.82 -13.16
C SER A 50 -1.55 24.97 -12.81
N ALA A 51 -1.22 25.76 -11.79
CA ALA A 51 -2.01 26.89 -11.30
C ALA A 51 -1.77 28.20 -12.09
N ASN A 52 -0.74 28.31 -12.94
CA ASN A 52 -0.50 29.51 -13.76
C ASN A 52 -0.13 29.17 -15.22
N PRO A 53 -1.11 28.81 -16.06
CA PRO A 53 -0.85 28.43 -17.46
C PRO A 53 -0.42 29.59 -18.38
N GLU A 54 -0.68 30.85 -18.02
CA GLU A 54 -0.41 32.00 -18.91
C GLU A 54 0.89 32.77 -18.65
N ASN A 55 1.65 32.51 -17.58
CA ASN A 55 2.83 33.34 -17.26
C ASN A 55 4.03 32.65 -16.60
N VAL A 56 4.04 31.31 -16.45
CA VAL A 56 5.16 30.63 -15.79
C VAL A 56 5.51 29.36 -16.58
N GLY A 57 6.55 29.44 -17.40
CA GLY A 57 7.17 28.24 -17.98
C GLY A 57 7.82 27.39 -16.88
N PRO A 58 8.19 26.13 -17.16
CA PRO A 58 8.84 25.24 -16.18
C PRO A 58 10.16 25.81 -15.60
N GLU A 59 10.74 26.84 -16.21
CA GLU A 59 11.92 27.58 -15.74
C GLU A 59 11.61 28.79 -14.83
N ALA A 60 10.34 29.10 -14.55
CA ALA A 60 9.95 30.37 -13.90
C ALA A 60 9.60 30.26 -12.40
N VAL A 61 9.73 29.07 -11.79
CA VAL A 61 9.69 28.92 -10.32
C VAL A 61 11.12 28.93 -9.79
N SER A 62 11.58 30.09 -9.34
CA SER A 62 12.88 30.20 -8.67
C SER A 62 12.86 29.45 -7.34
N ASP A 63 14.02 28.99 -6.89
CA ASP A 63 14.13 28.28 -5.61
C ASP A 63 13.63 29.13 -4.44
N ALA A 64 13.80 30.46 -4.51
CA ALA A 64 13.27 31.38 -3.51
C ALA A 64 11.72 31.42 -3.47
N MET A 65 11.06 31.40 -4.64
CA MET A 65 9.60 31.36 -4.72
C MET A 65 9.05 30.00 -4.26
N LEU A 66 9.79 28.92 -4.50
CA LEU A 66 9.43 27.59 -4.01
C LEU A 66 9.52 27.52 -2.49
N GLU A 67 10.58 28.06 -1.88
CA GLU A 67 10.72 28.12 -0.42
C GLU A 67 9.60 28.93 0.24
N GLU A 68 9.21 30.06 -0.35
CA GLU A 68 8.06 30.83 0.14
C GLU A 68 6.74 30.05 0.00
N LEU A 69 6.52 29.38 -1.14
CA LEU A 69 5.32 28.58 -1.35
C LEU A 69 5.26 27.38 -0.41
N LYS A 70 6.41 26.73 -0.17
CA LYS A 70 6.57 25.63 0.79
C LYS A 70 6.28 26.08 2.20
N ALA A 71 6.81 27.24 2.61
CA ALA A 71 6.53 27.82 3.91
C ALA A 71 5.02 28.13 4.08
N CYS A 72 4.39 28.74 3.08
CA CYS A 72 2.93 29.00 3.12
C CYS A 72 2.09 27.71 3.10
N PHE A 73 2.54 26.68 2.38
CA PHE A 73 1.83 25.40 2.30
C PHE A 73 1.92 24.63 3.61
N LEU A 74 3.12 24.57 4.22
CA LEU A 74 3.31 24.01 5.56
C LEU A 74 2.51 24.82 6.58
N GLU A 75 2.58 26.15 6.58
CA GLU A 75 1.80 26.98 7.53
C GLU A 75 0.27 26.76 7.42
N ALA A 76 -0.23 26.41 6.23
CA ALA A 76 -1.65 26.19 5.99
C ALA A 76 -2.14 24.77 6.26
N TYR A 77 -1.28 23.75 6.10
CA TYR A 77 -1.68 22.34 6.10
C TYR A 77 -0.87 21.46 7.07
N ASP A 78 0.35 21.84 7.48
CA ASP A 78 1.15 21.12 8.49
C ASP A 78 0.61 21.43 9.90
N ASP A 79 -0.48 20.74 10.25
CA ASP A 79 -1.18 20.89 11.52
C ASP A 79 -0.30 20.44 12.70
N ASN A 80 0.54 19.43 12.47
CA ASN A 80 1.36 18.83 13.51
C ASN A 80 2.74 19.54 13.69
N ASN A 81 3.08 20.47 12.79
CA ASN A 81 4.31 21.25 12.73
C ASN A 81 5.60 20.41 12.68
N ASP A 82 5.56 19.23 12.05
CA ASP A 82 6.72 18.36 11.87
C ASP A 82 7.55 18.71 10.62
N GLY A 83 7.09 19.67 9.82
CA GLY A 83 7.75 20.14 8.60
C GLY A 83 7.55 19.19 7.41
N LYS A 84 6.66 18.21 7.55
CA LYS A 84 6.23 17.28 6.50
C LYS A 84 4.74 17.48 6.25
N ILE A 85 4.26 16.98 5.12
CA ILE A 85 2.83 16.91 4.84
C ILE A 85 2.42 15.45 4.93
N ASP A 86 1.67 15.12 5.97
CA ASP A 86 1.04 13.82 6.10
C ASP A 86 -0.23 13.73 5.24
N ILE A 87 -0.64 12.51 4.89
CA ILE A 87 -1.79 12.30 4.01
C ILE A 87 -3.10 12.87 4.55
N ARG A 88 -3.25 12.99 5.88
CA ARG A 88 -4.43 13.54 6.54
C ARG A 88 -4.48 15.05 6.34
N GLU A 89 -3.31 15.70 6.37
CA GLU A 89 -3.13 17.13 6.12
C GLU A 89 -3.45 17.47 4.66
N LEU A 90 -2.95 16.67 3.72
CA LEU A 90 -3.25 16.86 2.30
C LEU A 90 -4.68 16.44 1.94
N ALA A 91 -5.24 15.43 2.60
CA ALA A 91 -6.62 14.98 2.41
C ALA A 91 -7.64 16.09 2.76
N GLN A 92 -7.27 17.10 3.56
CA GLN A 92 -8.13 18.27 3.77
C GLN A 92 -8.51 19.01 2.46
N LEU A 93 -7.77 18.78 1.37
CA LEU A 93 -8.07 19.29 0.03
C LEU A 93 -9.20 18.54 -0.70
N LEU A 94 -9.62 17.37 -0.19
CA LEU A 94 -10.68 16.55 -0.77
C LEU A 94 -12.06 16.87 -0.17
N PRO A 95 -13.15 16.52 -0.87
CA PRO A 95 -14.47 16.44 -0.28
C PRO A 95 -14.46 15.59 1.02
N MET A 96 -15.16 16.07 2.05
CA MET A 96 -15.23 15.44 3.37
C MET A 96 -15.68 13.96 3.32
N GLU A 97 -16.45 13.57 2.30
CA GLU A 97 -16.97 12.21 2.13
C GLU A 97 -15.88 11.23 1.64
N GLU A 98 -14.89 11.70 0.88
CA GLU A 98 -13.76 10.90 0.39
C GLU A 98 -12.62 10.79 1.43
N ASN A 99 -12.54 11.78 2.34
CA ASN A 99 -11.53 11.82 3.39
C ASN A 99 -11.63 10.68 4.38
N PHE A 100 -12.85 10.28 4.75
CA PHE A 100 -13.02 9.30 5.81
C PHE A 100 -12.30 7.98 5.51
N LEU A 101 -12.43 7.47 4.28
CA LEU A 101 -11.87 6.18 3.88
C LEU A 101 -10.34 6.22 3.78
N LEU A 102 -9.80 7.33 3.28
CA LEU A 102 -8.37 7.58 3.28
C LEU A 102 -7.84 7.67 4.71
N LEU A 103 -8.47 8.47 5.57
CA LEU A 103 -8.05 8.61 6.98
C LEU A 103 -8.15 7.28 7.75
N PHE A 104 -9.25 6.54 7.58
CA PHE A 104 -9.45 5.25 8.24
C PHE A 104 -8.32 4.27 7.94
N ARG A 105 -7.86 4.22 6.69
CA ARG A 105 -6.72 3.41 6.25
C ARG A 105 -5.43 3.71 7.02
N PHE A 106 -5.16 4.98 7.34
CA PHE A 106 -3.99 5.37 8.10
C PHE A 106 -4.16 5.20 9.61
N ASP A 107 -5.39 5.34 10.10
CA ASP A 107 -5.68 5.17 11.53
C ASP A 107 -5.74 3.69 11.95
N ASN A 108 -6.05 2.78 11.02
CA ASN A 108 -6.23 1.35 11.29
C ASN A 108 -5.45 0.45 10.31
N PRO A 109 -4.12 0.59 10.20
CA PRO A 109 -3.33 -0.33 9.38
C PRO A 109 -3.36 -1.73 10.01
N LEU A 110 -3.46 -2.75 9.15
CA LEU A 110 -3.50 -4.15 9.58
C LEU A 110 -2.19 -4.55 10.24
N GLU A 111 -2.21 -5.43 11.24
CA GLU A 111 -0.99 -5.79 11.95
C GLU A 111 -0.04 -6.64 11.10
N SER A 112 -0.56 -7.42 10.16
CA SER A 112 0.24 -8.36 9.37
C SER A 112 -0.44 -8.82 8.09
N SER A 113 0.35 -9.33 7.15
CA SER A 113 -0.17 -10.01 5.95
C SER A 113 -0.99 -11.27 6.26
N VAL A 114 -0.80 -11.90 7.43
CA VAL A 114 -1.65 -13.03 7.88
C VAL A 114 -3.07 -12.55 8.20
N GLU A 115 -3.21 -11.39 8.84
CA GLU A 115 -4.50 -10.77 9.12
C GLU A 115 -5.17 -10.30 7.83
N PHE A 116 -4.38 -9.70 6.92
CA PHE A 116 -4.85 -9.36 5.59
C PHE A 116 -5.41 -10.59 4.84
N MET A 117 -4.71 -11.73 4.82
CA MET A 117 -5.19 -12.93 4.13
C MET A 117 -6.47 -13.51 4.77
N LYS A 118 -6.61 -13.40 6.09
CA LYS A 118 -7.86 -13.77 6.77
C LYS A 118 -9.03 -12.92 6.32
N ILE A 119 -8.85 -11.59 6.29
CA ILE A 119 -9.87 -10.65 5.79
C ILE A 119 -10.17 -10.95 4.33
N TRP A 120 -9.14 -11.06 3.49
CA TRP A 120 -9.29 -11.40 2.07
C TRP A 120 -10.22 -12.61 1.89
N ARG A 121 -9.92 -13.72 2.57
CA ARG A 121 -10.70 -14.96 2.46
C ARG A 121 -12.11 -14.85 3.03
N GLU A 122 -12.33 -14.00 4.02
CA GLU A 122 -13.67 -13.75 4.57
C GLU A 122 -14.57 -13.03 3.57
N TYR A 123 -13.99 -12.09 2.80
CA TYR A 123 -14.75 -11.28 1.84
C TYR A 123 -14.78 -11.85 0.42
N ASP A 124 -13.76 -12.59 -0.02
CA ASP A 124 -13.74 -13.44 -1.23
C ASP A 124 -14.54 -14.72 -0.96
N SER A 125 -15.86 -14.56 -0.81
CA SER A 125 -16.76 -15.60 -0.30
C SER A 125 -16.98 -16.74 -1.29
N ASP A 126 -16.88 -16.43 -2.58
CA ASP A 126 -17.03 -17.41 -3.65
C ASP A 126 -15.69 -18.04 -4.07
N GLY A 127 -14.56 -17.54 -3.55
CA GLY A 127 -13.22 -18.01 -3.86
C GLY A 127 -12.82 -17.73 -5.30
N SER A 128 -13.37 -16.67 -5.91
CA SER A 128 -13.04 -16.23 -7.26
C SER A 128 -11.60 -15.76 -7.38
N GLY A 129 -10.97 -15.36 -6.27
CA GLY A 129 -9.65 -14.75 -6.27
C GLY A 129 -9.66 -13.26 -6.58
N TYR A 130 -10.84 -12.63 -6.54
CA TYR A 130 -11.05 -11.19 -6.67
C TYR A 130 -12.06 -10.73 -5.61
N ILE A 131 -11.99 -9.46 -5.19
CA ILE A 131 -13.05 -8.84 -4.39
C ILE A 131 -13.95 -8.04 -5.30
N GLU A 132 -15.19 -8.48 -5.45
CA GLU A 132 -16.16 -7.81 -6.32
C GLU A 132 -16.84 -6.64 -5.64
N ALA A 133 -17.53 -5.79 -6.40
CA ALA A 133 -18.19 -4.60 -5.87
C ALA A 133 -19.15 -4.89 -4.70
N ASP A 134 -19.90 -5.99 -4.75
CA ASP A 134 -20.82 -6.37 -3.65
C ASP A 134 -20.06 -6.85 -2.40
N GLU A 135 -18.94 -7.56 -2.58
CA GLU A 135 -18.07 -8.02 -1.50
C GLU A 135 -17.33 -6.85 -0.85
N LEU A 136 -16.79 -5.94 -1.68
CA LEU A 136 -16.17 -4.69 -1.22
C LEU A 136 -17.17 -3.84 -0.44
N LYS A 137 -18.41 -3.70 -0.92
CA LYS A 137 -19.46 -2.98 -0.18
C LYS A 137 -19.75 -3.60 1.19
N ASN A 138 -19.74 -4.93 1.30
CA ASN A 138 -19.91 -5.62 2.58
C ASN A 138 -18.71 -5.39 3.50
N PHE A 139 -17.50 -5.51 2.97
CA PHE A 139 -16.27 -5.16 3.65
C PHE A 139 -16.33 -3.74 4.25
N LEU A 140 -16.71 -2.75 3.44
CA LEU A 140 -16.83 -1.37 3.90
C LEU A 140 -17.90 -1.15 4.95
N ARG A 141 -19.02 -1.86 4.83
CA ARG A 141 -20.06 -1.81 5.86
C ARG A 141 -19.53 -2.30 7.20
N ASP A 142 -18.79 -3.39 7.22
CA ASP A 142 -18.27 -3.96 8.46
C ASP A 142 -17.10 -3.14 9.00
N LEU A 143 -16.23 -2.62 8.13
CA LEU A 143 -15.18 -1.66 8.45
C LEU A 143 -15.73 -0.40 9.15
N LEU A 144 -16.80 0.18 8.59
CA LEU A 144 -17.46 1.36 9.14
C LEU A 144 -18.08 1.09 10.52
N LYS A 145 -18.65 -0.10 10.72
CA LYS A 145 -19.17 -0.51 12.05
C LYS A 145 -18.06 -0.64 13.07
N GLU A 146 -16.90 -1.21 12.71
CA GLU A 146 -15.74 -1.28 13.60
C GLU A 146 -15.22 0.10 13.98
N ALA A 147 -15.24 1.05 13.03
CA ALA A 147 -14.96 2.46 13.26
C ALA A 147 -16.03 3.18 14.12
N LYS A 148 -17.06 2.47 14.59
CA LYS A 148 -18.23 2.97 15.33
C LYS A 148 -19.09 3.95 14.53
N ILE A 149 -19.05 3.85 13.21
CA ILE A 149 -19.90 4.61 12.28
C ILE A 149 -21.04 3.70 11.84
N ASN A 150 -22.12 3.72 12.61
CA ASN A 150 -23.24 2.79 12.45
C ASN A 150 -24.39 3.32 11.58
N ASP A 151 -24.31 4.57 11.09
CA ASP A 151 -25.43 5.27 10.43
C ASP A 151 -25.07 5.72 9.01
N VAL A 152 -24.50 4.80 8.23
CA VAL A 152 -24.19 5.00 6.80
C VAL A 152 -25.35 4.45 5.98
N SER A 153 -25.94 5.27 5.10
CA SER A 153 -26.97 4.82 4.17
C SER A 153 -26.41 3.90 3.10
N GLU A 154 -27.25 3.03 2.52
CA GLU A 154 -26.86 2.17 1.40
C GLU A 154 -26.33 2.99 0.20
N ASP A 155 -26.94 4.13 -0.11
CA ASP A 155 -26.48 5.01 -1.19
C ASP A 155 -25.04 5.52 -0.95
N LYS A 156 -24.69 5.84 0.30
CA LYS A 156 -23.33 6.25 0.66
C LYS A 156 -22.35 5.09 0.60
N LEU A 157 -22.76 3.88 0.99
CA LEU A 157 -21.92 2.69 0.85
C LEU A 157 -21.62 2.38 -0.61
N ILE A 158 -22.60 2.56 -1.52
CA ILE A 158 -22.39 2.42 -2.96
C ILE A 158 -21.38 3.47 -3.45
N GLU A 159 -21.56 4.73 -3.07
CA GLU A 159 -20.63 5.82 -3.42
C GLU A 159 -19.20 5.54 -2.94
N TYR A 160 -19.05 5.05 -1.71
CA TYR A 160 -17.75 4.63 -1.16
C TYR A 160 -17.13 3.47 -1.92
N THR A 161 -17.94 2.48 -2.28
CA THR A 161 -17.49 1.31 -3.06
C THR A 161 -17.01 1.74 -4.43
N ASP A 162 -17.81 2.54 -5.15
CA ASP A 162 -17.48 3.08 -6.46
C ASP A 162 -16.21 3.94 -6.42
N THR A 163 -16.07 4.76 -5.37
CA THR A 163 -14.88 5.57 -5.15
C THR A 163 -13.64 4.69 -4.96
N MET A 164 -13.74 3.63 -4.15
CA MET A 164 -12.62 2.71 -3.94
C MET A 164 -12.22 1.94 -5.17
N LEU A 165 -13.20 1.44 -5.95
CA LEU A 165 -12.90 0.81 -7.23
C LEU A 165 -12.21 1.82 -8.14
N GLN A 166 -12.75 3.03 -8.31
CA GLN A 166 -12.09 4.05 -9.13
C GLN A 166 -10.64 4.32 -8.71
N VAL A 167 -10.34 4.29 -7.40
CA VAL A 167 -9.01 4.54 -6.86
C VAL A 167 -8.05 3.38 -7.07
N PHE A 168 -8.47 2.16 -6.75
CA PHE A 168 -7.59 1.00 -6.56
C PHE A 168 -7.68 -0.04 -7.67
N ASP A 169 -8.80 -0.11 -8.39
CA ASP A 169 -8.97 -0.96 -9.58
C ASP A 169 -8.22 -0.33 -10.76
N ALA A 170 -6.94 -0.67 -10.86
CA ALA A 170 -6.03 -0.10 -11.86
C ALA A 170 -6.35 -0.63 -13.27
N ASN A 171 -6.84 -1.87 -13.35
CA ASN A 171 -7.14 -2.54 -14.61
C ASN A 171 -8.56 -2.22 -15.13
N LYS A 172 -9.41 -1.61 -14.30
CA LYS A 172 -10.81 -1.19 -14.56
C LYS A 172 -11.75 -2.36 -14.86
N ASP A 173 -11.53 -3.51 -14.24
CA ASP A 173 -12.36 -4.70 -14.41
C ASP A 173 -13.60 -4.74 -13.48
N GLY A 174 -13.73 -3.74 -12.60
CA GLY A 174 -14.83 -3.59 -11.65
C GLY A 174 -14.66 -4.43 -10.38
N ARG A 175 -13.48 -4.96 -10.14
CA ARG A 175 -13.11 -5.85 -9.02
C ARG A 175 -11.75 -5.40 -8.48
N LEU A 176 -11.39 -5.88 -7.30
CA LEU A 176 -10.05 -5.69 -6.76
C LEU A 176 -9.30 -7.02 -6.77
N GLN A 177 -8.17 -7.05 -7.47
CA GLN A 177 -7.21 -8.16 -7.32
C GLN A 177 -6.40 -8.02 -6.02
N LEU A 178 -5.68 -9.09 -5.66
CA LEU A 178 -4.97 -9.20 -4.38
C LEU A 178 -4.03 -8.03 -4.10
N SER A 179 -3.21 -7.64 -5.09
CA SER A 179 -2.29 -6.51 -4.97
C SER A 179 -3.00 -5.14 -4.85
N GLU A 180 -4.21 -4.98 -5.38
CA GLU A 180 -4.99 -3.75 -5.27
C GLU A 180 -5.67 -3.64 -3.91
N MET A 181 -6.21 -4.75 -3.39
CA MET A 181 -6.72 -4.80 -2.03
C MET A 181 -5.61 -4.63 -0.99
N ALA A 182 -4.41 -5.15 -1.25
CA ALA A 182 -3.23 -4.91 -0.40
C ALA A 182 -2.82 -3.42 -0.39
N LYS A 183 -3.02 -2.72 -1.52
CA LYS A 183 -2.88 -1.26 -1.54
C LYS A 183 -4.01 -0.59 -0.79
N LEU A 184 -5.24 -1.08 -0.81
CA LEU A 184 -6.35 -0.48 -0.06
C LEU A 184 -6.12 -0.59 1.47
N LEU A 185 -5.67 -1.76 1.93
CA LEU A 185 -5.41 -2.06 3.34
C LEU A 185 -3.91 -2.29 3.57
N PRO A 186 -3.13 -1.22 3.78
CA PRO A 186 -1.72 -1.36 4.05
C PRO A 186 -1.54 -2.13 5.36
N VAL A 187 -0.65 -3.11 5.32
CA VAL A 187 -0.15 -3.79 6.51
C VAL A 187 0.94 -2.91 7.14
N LYS A 188 0.96 -2.84 8.47
CA LYS A 188 1.92 -2.02 9.24
C LYS A 188 3.36 -2.28 8.81
N GLU A 189 3.72 -3.55 8.62
CA GLU A 189 5.05 -3.93 8.16
C GLU A 189 4.97 -5.23 7.34
N ASN A 190 5.62 -5.28 6.17
CA ASN A 190 6.03 -6.54 5.55
C ASN A 190 7.26 -7.05 6.33
N PHE A 191 7.09 -8.09 7.14
CA PHE A 191 8.13 -8.51 8.10
C PHE A 191 9.41 -9.01 7.43
N LEU A 192 9.33 -9.45 6.17
CA LEU A 192 10.50 -9.92 5.43
C LEU A 192 11.42 -8.76 5.06
N THR A 193 10.87 -7.61 4.65
CA THR A 193 11.67 -6.41 4.28
C THR A 193 12.62 -5.98 5.41
N ARG A 194 12.17 -6.05 6.67
CA ARG A 194 12.96 -5.58 7.82
C ARG A 194 14.03 -6.58 8.29
N GLN A 195 13.72 -7.87 8.33
CA GLN A 195 14.57 -8.88 8.97
C GLN A 195 15.55 -9.55 7.99
N VAL A 196 15.15 -9.70 6.72
CA VAL A 196 15.94 -10.42 5.71
C VAL A 196 16.85 -9.46 4.92
N PHE A 197 16.47 -8.19 4.78
CA PHE A 197 17.11 -7.25 3.85
C PHE A 197 17.82 -6.06 4.52
N LYS A 198 17.89 -5.98 5.86
CA LYS A 198 18.73 -4.98 6.55
C LYS A 198 20.20 -5.41 6.58
N GLY A 199 20.86 -5.24 5.43
CA GLY A 199 22.32 -5.17 5.31
C GLY A 199 23.03 -6.52 5.25
N ALA A 200 24.22 -6.50 4.63
CA ALA A 200 25.10 -7.62 4.23
C ALA A 200 25.58 -8.60 5.33
N THR A 201 24.84 -8.76 6.43
CA THR A 201 25.07 -9.73 7.49
C THR A 201 24.24 -10.98 7.26
N LYS A 202 24.93 -12.14 7.22
CA LYS A 202 24.34 -13.47 7.09
C LYS A 202 23.14 -13.64 8.02
N LEU A 203 21.99 -14.01 7.45
CA LEU A 203 20.76 -14.40 8.15
C LEU A 203 21.10 -15.32 9.33
N THR A 204 20.83 -14.89 10.57
CA THR A 204 21.16 -15.68 11.76
C THR A 204 20.01 -16.62 12.13
N LYS A 205 20.30 -17.62 12.98
CA LYS A 205 19.26 -18.50 13.53
C LYS A 205 18.20 -17.74 14.33
N ASP A 206 18.60 -16.65 15.00
CA ASP A 206 17.69 -15.84 15.80
C ASP A 206 16.77 -14.99 14.92
N ASP A 207 17.24 -14.56 13.74
CA ASP A 207 16.41 -13.84 12.77
C ASP A 207 15.37 -14.77 12.14
N ILE A 208 15.78 -16.00 11.78
CA ILE A 208 14.86 -17.04 11.30
C ILE A 208 13.81 -17.35 12.37
N GLU A 209 14.21 -17.44 13.64
CA GLU A 209 13.25 -17.69 14.73
C GLU A 209 12.24 -16.58 14.87
N LYS A 210 12.69 -15.32 14.80
CA LYS A 210 11.78 -14.17 14.86
C LYS A 210 10.81 -14.18 13.68
N VAL A 211 11.29 -14.42 12.47
CA VAL A 211 10.42 -14.51 11.28
C VAL A 211 9.41 -15.64 11.46
N PHE A 212 9.86 -16.82 11.88
CA PHE A 212 8.99 -17.97 12.12
C PHE A 212 7.89 -17.63 13.15
N SER A 213 8.24 -17.06 14.30
CA SER A 213 7.28 -16.66 15.34
C SER A 213 6.34 -15.53 14.96
N LEU A 214 6.64 -14.75 13.91
CA LEU A 214 5.74 -13.70 13.41
C LEU A 214 4.60 -14.27 12.55
N TYR A 215 4.88 -15.35 11.81
CA TYR A 215 3.91 -16.01 10.94
C TYR A 215 3.19 -17.16 11.63
N ASP A 216 3.87 -17.97 12.45
CA ASP A 216 3.28 -19.03 13.30
C ASP A 216 2.52 -18.41 14.48
N ARG A 217 1.29 -17.94 14.20
CA ARG A 217 0.45 -17.21 15.16
C ARG A 217 -0.16 -18.13 16.20
N ASP A 218 -0.48 -19.36 15.81
CA ASP A 218 -1.02 -20.36 16.72
C ASP A 218 0.07 -21.11 17.52
N ASN A 219 1.35 -20.87 17.20
CA ASN A 219 2.53 -21.48 17.83
C ASN A 219 2.50 -23.01 17.75
N ASN A 220 1.93 -23.57 16.67
CA ASN A 220 1.87 -25.00 16.46
C ASN A 220 3.21 -25.58 15.94
N GLY A 221 4.17 -24.72 15.59
CA GLY A 221 5.50 -25.10 15.11
C GLY A 221 5.57 -25.37 13.60
N THR A 222 4.52 -25.02 12.85
CA THR A 222 4.43 -25.12 11.39
C THR A 222 3.64 -23.95 10.82
N ILE A 223 4.14 -23.32 9.77
CA ILE A 223 3.42 -22.27 9.04
C ILE A 223 2.48 -22.94 8.04
N GLU A 224 1.17 -22.75 8.23
CA GLU A 224 0.14 -23.40 7.40
C GLU A 224 -1.04 -22.48 7.07
N ASN A 225 -1.85 -22.85 6.08
CA ASN A 225 -3.09 -22.15 5.71
C ASN A 225 -2.88 -20.62 5.51
N GLU A 226 -3.55 -19.78 6.29
CA GLU A 226 -3.44 -18.31 6.20
C GLU A 226 -2.07 -17.77 6.61
N GLU A 227 -1.35 -18.50 7.47
CA GLU A 227 0.01 -18.13 7.87
C GLU A 227 0.97 -18.32 6.71
N LEU A 228 0.81 -19.45 5.99
CA LEU A 228 1.56 -19.74 4.78
C LEU A 228 1.26 -18.71 3.69
N ARG A 229 -0.02 -18.42 3.43
CA ARG A 229 -0.41 -17.42 2.44
C ARG A 229 0.08 -16.02 2.79
N GLY A 230 0.01 -15.63 4.06
CA GLY A 230 0.55 -14.35 4.53
C GLY A 230 2.07 -14.25 4.32
N PHE A 231 2.80 -15.32 4.64
CA PHE A 231 4.24 -15.40 4.39
C PHE A 231 4.57 -15.33 2.88
N LEU A 232 3.84 -16.09 2.05
CA LEU A 232 4.05 -16.11 0.61
C LEU A 232 3.65 -14.81 -0.07
N LYS A 233 2.61 -14.13 0.41
CA LYS A 233 2.23 -12.78 -0.05
C LYS A 233 3.37 -11.80 0.21
N ASP A 234 3.88 -11.76 1.44
CA ASP A 234 5.00 -10.89 1.80
C ASP A 234 6.24 -11.19 0.96
N LEU A 235 6.45 -12.46 0.62
CA LEU A 235 7.55 -12.90 -0.22
C LEU A 235 7.35 -12.50 -1.70
N LEU A 236 6.14 -12.68 -2.23
CA LEU A 236 5.79 -12.34 -3.59
C LEU A 236 5.91 -10.83 -3.84
N GLU A 237 5.49 -10.01 -2.87
CA GLU A 237 5.61 -8.54 -2.90
C GLU A 237 7.05 -8.04 -3.08
N LEU A 238 8.04 -8.82 -2.64
CA LEU A 238 9.46 -8.47 -2.81
C LEU A 238 9.91 -8.62 -4.28
N VAL A 239 9.26 -9.50 -5.02
CA VAL A 239 9.66 -9.88 -6.39
C VAL A 239 8.72 -9.25 -7.43
N LYS A 240 7.43 -9.14 -7.13
CA LYS A 240 6.37 -8.72 -8.04
C LYS A 240 5.42 -7.76 -7.33
N LYS A 241 5.22 -6.56 -7.90
CA LYS A 241 4.31 -5.53 -7.35
C LYS A 241 2.86 -5.65 -7.81
N ASP A 242 2.63 -6.31 -8.94
CA ASP A 242 1.32 -6.50 -9.56
C ASP A 242 1.04 -7.99 -9.63
N TYR A 243 0.24 -8.49 -8.69
CA TYR A 243 -0.03 -9.92 -8.53
C TYR A 243 -1.48 -10.16 -8.11
N ASP A 244 -2.00 -11.30 -8.53
CA ASP A 244 -3.35 -11.75 -8.21
C ASP A 244 -3.34 -13.00 -7.30
N ALA A 245 -4.53 -13.52 -6.98
CA ALA A 245 -4.66 -14.71 -6.15
C ALA A 245 -4.15 -15.99 -6.85
N GLN A 246 -4.18 -16.03 -8.19
CA GLN A 246 -3.67 -17.15 -8.96
C GLN A 246 -2.13 -17.16 -8.96
N ASP A 247 -1.49 -16.01 -9.15
CA ASP A 247 -0.03 -15.86 -9.00
C ASP A 247 0.42 -16.34 -7.61
N LEU A 248 -0.31 -15.98 -6.55
CA LEU A 248 -0.01 -16.43 -5.19
C LEU A 248 -0.12 -17.96 -5.07
N ALA A 249 -1.16 -18.56 -5.65
CA ALA A 249 -1.36 -20.01 -5.62
C ALA A 249 -0.29 -20.77 -6.43
N GLU A 250 0.08 -20.27 -7.60
CA GLU A 250 1.17 -20.83 -8.41
C GLU A 250 2.53 -20.71 -7.70
N PHE A 251 2.73 -19.60 -6.99
CA PHE A 251 3.91 -19.37 -6.17
C PHE A 251 3.94 -20.31 -4.97
N GLU A 252 2.82 -20.52 -4.30
CA GLU A 252 2.65 -21.51 -3.21
C GLU A 252 3.03 -22.91 -3.68
N GLU A 253 2.48 -23.38 -4.81
CA GLU A 253 2.80 -24.70 -5.37
C GLU A 253 4.29 -24.81 -5.70
N THR A 254 4.88 -23.75 -6.26
CA THR A 254 6.30 -23.73 -6.64
C THR A 254 7.22 -23.81 -5.42
N ILE A 255 6.92 -23.06 -4.36
CA ILE A 255 7.68 -23.05 -3.12
C ILE A 255 7.55 -24.40 -2.41
N LEU A 256 6.32 -24.91 -2.23
CA LEU A 256 6.09 -26.21 -1.59
C LEU A 256 6.80 -27.32 -2.37
N ARG A 257 6.68 -27.38 -3.69
CA ARG A 257 7.40 -28.39 -4.51
C ARG A 257 8.92 -28.30 -4.34
N GLY A 258 9.47 -27.12 -4.07
CA GLY A 258 10.89 -26.88 -3.90
C GLY A 258 11.43 -27.21 -2.50
N VAL A 259 10.60 -27.05 -1.45
CA VAL A 259 11.07 -27.12 -0.06
C VAL A 259 10.30 -28.08 0.85
N ASP A 260 9.03 -28.39 0.57
CA ASP A 260 8.19 -29.31 1.34
C ASP A 260 8.63 -30.76 1.09
N TYR A 261 9.68 -31.18 1.81
CA TYR A 261 10.25 -32.52 1.65
C TYR A 261 9.42 -33.61 2.31
N ASN A 262 8.67 -33.27 3.37
CA ASN A 262 7.80 -34.19 4.08
C ASN A 262 6.40 -34.29 3.44
N GLN A 263 6.10 -33.45 2.45
CA GLN A 263 4.86 -33.42 1.67
C GLN A 263 3.63 -33.27 2.56
N ASP A 264 3.75 -32.49 3.64
CA ASP A 264 2.64 -32.25 4.56
C ASP A 264 1.85 -30.98 4.20
N GLY A 265 2.29 -30.24 3.18
CA GLY A 265 1.67 -28.99 2.75
C GLY A 265 1.92 -27.84 3.72
N LYS A 266 2.87 -27.98 4.65
CA LYS A 266 3.22 -26.99 5.66
C LYS A 266 4.67 -26.59 5.53
N ILE A 267 5.03 -25.47 6.16
CA ILE A 267 6.42 -25.04 6.25
C ILE A 267 6.88 -25.15 7.69
N ASN A 268 7.77 -26.10 7.96
CA ASN A 268 8.47 -26.17 9.23
C ASN A 268 9.69 -25.24 9.26
N LYS A 269 10.28 -25.04 10.44
CA LYS A 269 11.42 -24.14 10.64
C LYS A 269 12.64 -24.45 9.76
N LYS A 270 12.88 -25.72 9.41
CA LYS A 270 14.01 -26.09 8.53
C LYS A 270 13.73 -25.68 7.10
N GLU A 271 12.50 -25.82 6.64
CA GLU A 271 12.07 -25.46 5.29
C GLU A 271 12.04 -23.94 5.13
N LEU A 272 11.51 -23.21 6.14
CA LEU A 272 11.59 -21.75 6.17
C LEU A 272 13.05 -21.28 6.07
N THR A 273 13.97 -21.91 6.83
CA THR A 273 15.39 -21.59 6.78
C THR A 273 15.95 -21.68 5.36
N MET A 274 15.58 -22.73 4.62
CA MET A 274 16.04 -22.90 3.25
C MET A 274 15.48 -21.83 2.31
N ILE A 275 14.20 -21.49 2.43
CA ILE A 275 13.56 -20.45 1.63
C ILE A 275 14.28 -19.11 1.85
N LEU A 276 14.43 -18.69 3.11
CA LEU A 276 15.05 -17.41 3.44
C LEU A 276 16.52 -17.34 3.02
N LEU A 277 17.27 -18.44 3.15
CA LEU A 277 18.67 -18.50 2.67
C LEU A 277 18.78 -18.43 1.15
N ALA A 278 17.86 -19.07 0.42
CA ALA A 278 17.84 -19.02 -1.04
C ALA A 278 17.55 -17.59 -1.53
N LEU A 279 16.61 -16.90 -0.90
CA LEU A 279 16.24 -15.52 -1.22
C LEU A 279 17.34 -14.52 -0.89
N ALA A 280 17.95 -14.65 0.29
CA ALA A 280 19.08 -13.81 0.69
C ALA A 280 20.24 -13.95 -0.30
N LYS A 281 20.48 -15.15 -0.83
CA LYS A 281 21.51 -15.39 -1.84
C LYS A 281 21.16 -14.77 -3.19
N HIS A 282 19.92 -14.94 -3.67
CA HIS A 282 19.47 -14.33 -4.92
C HIS A 282 19.59 -12.80 -4.92
N THR A 283 19.25 -12.17 -3.80
CA THR A 283 19.27 -10.72 -3.67
C THR A 283 20.70 -10.16 -3.63
N GLN A 284 21.64 -10.87 -2.98
CA GLN A 284 23.06 -10.51 -3.01
C GLN A 284 23.66 -10.58 -4.43
N GLU A 285 23.28 -11.59 -5.22
CA GLU A 285 23.73 -11.73 -6.61
C GLU A 285 23.18 -10.61 -7.50
N GLU A 286 21.96 -10.13 -7.27
CA GLU A 286 21.37 -8.98 -7.98
C GLU A 286 22.02 -7.65 -7.60
N GLU A 287 22.30 -7.40 -6.31
CA GLU A 287 22.99 -6.18 -5.86
C GLU A 287 24.44 -6.11 -6.37
N GLU A 288 25.18 -7.23 -6.34
CA GLU A 288 26.54 -7.29 -6.90
C GLU A 288 26.54 -7.14 -8.43
N GLY A 289 25.50 -7.62 -9.11
CA GLY A 289 25.30 -7.45 -10.55
C GLY A 289 24.95 -6.02 -10.97
N ALA A 290 24.09 -5.34 -10.19
CA ALA A 290 23.65 -3.96 -10.46
C ALA A 290 24.73 -2.91 -10.15
N GLY A 291 25.66 -3.19 -9.22
CA GLY A 291 26.79 -2.32 -8.90
C GLY A 291 27.97 -2.39 -9.89
N SER A 292 27.91 -3.30 -10.87
CA SER A 292 29.00 -3.60 -11.82
C SER A 292 28.79 -3.00 -13.22
N GLY A 293 27.71 -2.23 -13.46
CA GLY A 293 27.30 -1.69 -14.77
C GLY A 293 27.63 -0.22 -14.98
#